data_AF-A0A948SWH1-F1
#
_entry.id   AF-A0A948SWH1-F1
#
_cell.length_a   1.000
_cell.length_b   1.000
_cell.length_c   1.000
_cell.angle_alpha   90.00
_cell.angle_beta   90.00
_cell.angle_gamma   90.00
#
_symmetry.space_group_name_H-M   'P 1'
#
loop_
_entity.id
_entity.type
_entity.pdbx_description
1 polymer ?
#
loop_
_entity_poly.entity_id
_entity_poly.type
_entity_poly.pdbx_seq_one_letter_code
_entity_poly.pdbx_strand_id
1 'polypeptide(L)'
;GIDLVEWQIRVASGEHLPMTQAEVAARRNGAGIEVRINAENPAGGKFLPSPGQITKLVAPDGFGVRFDAGYESGDTVSQYYDNLVGKLIVWGKDRPTAIARTIRALNEMVVEGVHTTIPADIAILEHPDFVAYEHSTKWVEERLDLSNVGGAAPAPSGDEAEALVERKTTVEVNGKRFAVKMWVPEGQMVASSGPAKAKKPARAASSGGGGAGGSGSGDVVVPMQGTIVKVLVEVGQDVEAGQAVVVLEAMKMENQIQAEKSGKVKEIKVKAGDTVGSGDIVAVIE
;
A
#
# COMPACT_ATOMS: atom_id res chain seq x y z
N GLY A 1 -28.44 -18.14 -1.42
CA GLY A 1 -27.35 -18.12 -0.44
C GLY A 1 -27.93 -18.28 0.96
N ILE A 2 -27.06 -18.29 1.98
CA ILE A 2 -27.44 -18.18 3.40
C ILE A 2 -27.05 -16.77 3.84
N ASP A 3 -27.93 -16.09 4.57
CA ASP A 3 -27.57 -14.84 5.24
C ASP A 3 -27.06 -15.15 6.65
N LEU A 4 -25.74 -15.01 6.83
CA LEU A 4 -25.10 -15.28 8.13
C LEU A 4 -25.47 -14.22 9.18
N VAL A 5 -25.73 -12.97 8.79
CA VAL A 5 -26.08 -11.90 9.72
C VAL A 5 -27.49 -12.12 10.26
N GLU A 6 -28.43 -12.48 9.38
CA GLU A 6 -29.78 -12.89 9.80
C GLU A 6 -29.72 -14.04 10.80
N TRP A 7 -28.94 -15.08 10.49
CA TRP A 7 -28.82 -16.26 11.35
C TRP A 7 -28.16 -15.94 12.70
N GLN A 8 -27.15 -15.08 12.70
CA GLN A 8 -26.52 -14.60 13.93
C GLN A 8 -27.55 -13.92 14.84
N ILE A 9 -28.42 -13.07 14.28
CA ILE A 9 -29.47 -12.38 15.05
C ILE A 9 -30.51 -13.38 15.59
N ARG A 10 -30.95 -14.34 14.77
CA ARG A 10 -31.91 -15.38 15.19
C ARG A 10 -31.37 -16.25 16.33
N VAL A 11 -30.13 -16.73 16.18
CA VAL A 11 -29.47 -17.54 17.22
C VAL A 11 -29.24 -16.71 18.48
N ALA A 12 -28.82 -15.46 18.34
CA ALA A 12 -28.71 -14.54 19.48
C ALA A 12 -30.05 -14.29 20.18
N SER A 13 -31.17 -14.42 19.46
CA SER A 13 -32.54 -14.33 20.00
C SER A 13 -33.05 -15.65 20.60
N GLY A 14 -32.21 -16.69 20.67
CA GLY A 14 -32.53 -17.99 21.26
C GLY A 14 -33.11 -19.02 20.28
N GLU A 15 -33.15 -18.73 18.98
CA GLU A 15 -33.58 -19.70 17.97
C GLU A 15 -32.51 -20.78 17.72
N HIS A 16 -32.96 -21.94 17.24
CA HIS A 16 -32.07 -23.01 16.78
C HIS A 16 -31.48 -22.70 15.40
N LEU A 17 -30.41 -23.42 15.04
CA LEU A 17 -29.84 -23.33 13.70
C LEU A 17 -30.88 -23.74 12.64
N PRO A 18 -31.10 -22.92 11.59
CA PRO A 18 -32.17 -23.19 10.61
C PRO A 18 -31.92 -24.36 9.66
N MET A 19 -30.71 -24.92 9.64
CA MET A 19 -30.36 -26.05 8.77
C MET A 19 -29.47 -27.07 9.46
N THR A 20 -29.65 -28.31 9.06
CA THR A 20 -28.78 -29.45 9.36
C THR A 20 -27.53 -29.45 8.47
N GLN A 21 -26.51 -30.21 8.86
CA GLN A 21 -25.29 -30.38 8.05
C GLN A 21 -25.58 -30.98 6.66
N ALA A 22 -26.57 -31.87 6.55
CA ALA A 22 -26.96 -32.47 5.28
C ALA A 22 -27.54 -31.43 4.30
N GLU A 23 -28.36 -30.51 4.80
CA GLU A 23 -28.92 -29.42 4.00
C GLU A 23 -27.85 -28.41 3.57
N VAL A 24 -26.87 -28.11 4.45
CA VAL A 24 -25.70 -27.29 4.10
C VAL A 24 -24.91 -27.93 2.97
N ALA A 25 -24.61 -29.24 3.06
CA ALA A 25 -23.90 -29.97 2.02
C ALA A 25 -24.67 -29.98 0.69
N ALA A 26 -25.99 -30.20 0.72
CA ALA A 26 -26.84 -30.20 -0.47
C ALA A 26 -26.94 -28.83 -1.15
N ARG A 27 -26.83 -27.73 -0.38
CA ARG A 27 -26.90 -26.36 -0.90
C ARG A 27 -25.56 -25.79 -1.34
N ARG A 28 -24.43 -26.44 -1.02
CA ARG A 28 -23.10 -26.00 -1.43
C ARG A 28 -22.93 -26.21 -2.93
N ASN A 29 -23.01 -25.12 -3.70
CA ASN A 29 -22.86 -25.16 -5.15
C ASN A 29 -22.07 -23.95 -5.68
N GLY A 30 -21.41 -24.15 -6.81
CA GLY A 30 -20.57 -23.15 -7.45
C GLY A 30 -19.30 -22.81 -6.67
N ALA A 31 -18.71 -21.67 -7.03
CA ALA A 31 -17.54 -21.10 -6.40
C ALA A 31 -17.78 -19.61 -6.11
N GLY A 32 -17.32 -19.16 -4.94
CA GLY A 32 -17.27 -17.75 -4.58
C GLY A 32 -15.83 -17.25 -4.52
N ILE A 33 -15.58 -16.04 -5.00
CA ILE A 33 -14.33 -15.31 -4.87
C ILE A 33 -14.67 -13.96 -4.25
N GLU A 34 -14.03 -13.63 -3.15
CA GLU A 34 -14.09 -12.29 -2.55
C GLU A 34 -12.73 -11.63 -2.76
N VAL A 35 -12.76 -10.39 -3.27
CA VAL A 35 -11.59 -9.50 -3.39
C VAL A 35 -11.81 -8.30 -2.48
N ARG A 36 -10.80 -7.97 -1.68
CA ARG A 36 -10.79 -6.74 -0.89
C ARG A 36 -10.20 -5.62 -1.72
N ILE A 37 -10.98 -4.57 -1.93
CA ILE A 37 -10.54 -3.39 -2.66
C ILE A 37 -9.95 -2.43 -1.63
N ASN A 38 -8.63 -2.43 -1.49
CA ASN A 38 -7.93 -1.57 -0.55
C ASN A 38 -7.43 -0.31 -1.27
N ALA A 39 -7.44 0.83 -0.57
CA ALA A 39 -6.82 2.07 -1.04
C ALA A 39 -5.29 1.99 -0.84
N GLU A 40 -4.63 1.20 -1.67
CA GLU A 40 -3.19 0.95 -1.66
C GLU A 40 -2.62 1.05 -3.07
N ASN A 41 -1.34 1.42 -3.17
CA ASN A 41 -0.59 1.42 -4.40
C ASN A 41 0.25 0.13 -4.50
N PRO A 42 -0.14 -0.85 -5.34
CA PRO A 42 0.57 -2.11 -5.47
C PRO A 42 1.88 -2.01 -6.27
N ALA A 43 2.27 -0.82 -6.75
CA ALA A 43 3.42 -0.65 -7.63
C ALA A 43 4.70 -1.28 -7.06
N GLY A 44 5.31 -2.18 -7.86
CA GLY A 44 6.50 -2.91 -7.47
C GLY A 44 6.31 -3.84 -6.26
N GLY A 45 5.08 -4.27 -5.98
CA GLY A 45 4.75 -5.17 -4.88
C GLY A 45 4.79 -4.50 -3.49
N LYS A 46 4.74 -3.16 -3.42
CA LYS A 46 4.92 -2.43 -2.16
C LYS A 46 3.65 -2.17 -1.37
N PHE A 47 2.49 -2.20 -2.02
CA PHE A 47 1.17 -2.00 -1.39
C PHE A 47 1.12 -0.81 -0.42
N LEU A 48 1.65 0.33 -0.85
CA LEU A 48 1.71 1.52 0.01
C LEU A 48 0.31 2.12 0.22
N PRO A 49 -0.11 2.46 1.46
CA PRO A 49 -1.41 3.07 1.69
C PRO A 49 -1.59 4.36 0.89
N SER A 50 -2.81 4.58 0.39
CA SER A 50 -3.21 5.73 -0.40
C SER A 50 -4.45 6.39 0.22
N PRO A 51 -4.35 6.98 1.42
CA PRO A 51 -5.46 7.75 1.99
C PRO A 51 -5.74 8.98 1.11
N GLY A 52 -7.00 9.40 1.05
CA GLY A 52 -7.41 10.49 0.18
C GLY A 52 -8.89 10.48 -0.13
N GLN A 53 -9.34 11.49 -0.87
CA GLN A 53 -10.73 11.58 -1.29
C GLN A 53 -11.01 10.63 -2.46
N ILE A 54 -12.05 9.82 -2.35
CA ILE A 54 -12.59 9.05 -3.46
C ILE A 54 -13.44 10.01 -4.30
N THR A 55 -12.87 10.51 -5.38
CA THR A 55 -13.56 11.46 -6.27
C THR A 55 -14.69 10.80 -7.05
N LYS A 56 -14.56 9.51 -7.34
CA LYS A 56 -15.59 8.72 -8.02
C LYS A 56 -15.48 7.26 -7.62
N LEU A 57 -16.63 6.66 -7.33
CA LEU A 57 -16.80 5.24 -7.05
C LEU A 57 -18.00 4.71 -7.84
N VAL A 58 -17.73 3.81 -8.79
CA VAL A 58 -18.77 3.09 -9.53
C VAL A 58 -18.56 1.60 -9.29
N ALA A 59 -19.47 1.00 -8.54
CA ALA A 59 -19.46 -0.42 -8.27
C ALA A 59 -19.85 -1.23 -9.52
N PRO A 60 -19.22 -2.40 -9.75
CA PRO A 60 -19.66 -3.29 -10.80
C PRO A 60 -20.98 -3.96 -10.43
N ASP A 61 -21.77 -4.32 -11.43
CA ASP A 61 -23.06 -4.99 -11.26
C ASP A 61 -23.15 -6.24 -12.16
N GLY A 62 -24.27 -6.95 -12.06
CA GLY A 62 -24.62 -8.09 -12.88
C GLY A 62 -24.81 -9.38 -12.08
N PHE A 63 -25.26 -10.41 -12.78
CA PHE A 63 -25.58 -11.68 -12.17
C PHE A 63 -24.39 -12.29 -11.43
N GLY A 64 -24.56 -12.55 -10.13
CA GLY A 64 -23.55 -13.16 -9.29
C GLY A 64 -22.42 -12.21 -8.88
N VAL A 65 -22.60 -10.89 -9.03
CA VAL A 65 -21.70 -9.87 -8.49
C VAL A 65 -22.39 -9.16 -7.33
N ARG A 66 -21.66 -8.95 -6.25
CA ARG A 66 -22.09 -8.21 -5.06
C ARG A 66 -20.92 -7.33 -4.62
N PHE A 67 -21.21 -6.07 -4.31
CA PHE A 67 -20.24 -5.15 -3.76
C PHE A 67 -20.73 -4.62 -2.41
N ASP A 68 -19.96 -4.91 -1.35
CA ASP A 68 -20.20 -4.38 -0.01
C ASP A 68 -19.20 -3.25 0.24
N ALA A 69 -19.66 -2.00 0.26
CA ALA A 69 -18.81 -0.84 0.54
C ALA A 69 -19.24 -0.08 1.79
N GLY A 70 -18.25 0.60 2.40
CA GLY A 70 -18.47 1.58 3.47
C GLY A 70 -18.24 3.02 3.02
N TYR A 71 -17.93 3.24 1.74
CA TYR A 71 -17.61 4.54 1.14
C TYR A 71 -18.44 4.79 -0.12
N GLU A 72 -18.73 6.06 -0.38
CA GLU A 72 -19.37 6.57 -1.58
C GLU A 72 -18.48 7.62 -2.29
N SER A 73 -18.91 8.07 -3.48
CA SER A 73 -18.22 9.16 -4.18
C SER A 73 -18.27 10.44 -3.35
N GLY A 74 -17.12 11.05 -3.12
CA GLY A 74 -16.95 12.25 -2.30
C GLY A 74 -16.40 11.97 -0.90
N ASP A 75 -16.47 10.72 -0.42
CA ASP A 75 -15.93 10.35 0.88
C ASP A 75 -14.40 10.35 0.90
N THR A 76 -13.82 10.41 2.09
CA THR A 76 -12.37 10.41 2.30
C THR A 76 -11.93 9.16 3.05
N VAL A 77 -11.02 8.40 2.44
CA VAL A 77 -10.31 7.31 3.10
C VAL A 77 -9.37 7.91 4.13
N SER A 78 -9.73 7.72 5.39
CA SER A 78 -8.96 8.21 6.54
C SER A 78 -7.73 7.35 6.77
N GLN A 79 -6.63 8.00 7.16
CA GLN A 79 -5.42 7.31 7.63
C GLN A 79 -5.61 6.59 8.99
N TYR A 80 -6.68 6.89 9.72
CA TYR A 80 -6.91 6.38 11.08
C TYR A 80 -7.66 5.05 11.11
N TYR A 81 -8.18 4.59 9.97
CA TYR A 81 -8.98 3.38 9.85
C TYR A 81 -8.37 2.44 8.81
N ASP A 82 -8.98 1.27 8.67
CA ASP A 82 -8.69 0.37 7.56
C ASP A 82 -8.94 1.08 6.23
N ASN A 83 -8.04 0.87 5.27
CA ASN A 83 -8.10 1.48 3.94
C ASN A 83 -8.98 0.67 2.97
N LEU A 84 -9.69 -0.34 3.48
CA LEU A 84 -10.66 -1.14 2.74
C LEU A 84 -11.80 -0.25 2.22
N VAL A 85 -11.82 -0.01 0.92
CA VAL A 85 -12.88 0.73 0.21
C VAL A 85 -14.16 -0.12 0.13
N GLY A 86 -14.00 -1.41 -0.13
CA GLY A 86 -15.12 -2.35 -0.17
C GLY A 86 -14.68 -3.77 -0.49
N LYS A 87 -15.64 -4.69 -0.46
CA LYS A 87 -15.45 -6.10 -0.82
C LYS A 87 -16.22 -6.39 -2.09
N LEU A 88 -15.53 -6.91 -3.09
CA LEU A 88 -16.12 -7.43 -4.32
C LEU A 88 -16.31 -8.94 -4.18
N ILE A 89 -17.55 -9.38 -4.01
CA ILE A 89 -17.92 -10.79 -3.89
C ILE A 89 -18.53 -11.25 -5.20
N VAL A 90 -17.94 -12.27 -5.80
CA VAL A 90 -18.39 -12.83 -7.07
C VAL A 90 -18.61 -14.33 -6.93
N TRP A 91 -19.79 -14.77 -7.35
CA TRP A 91 -20.14 -16.18 -7.45
C TRP A 91 -20.11 -16.63 -8.91
N GLY A 92 -19.76 -17.89 -9.17
CA GLY A 92 -19.87 -18.56 -10.46
C GLY A 92 -20.30 -20.02 -10.29
N LYS A 93 -20.82 -20.64 -11.37
CA LYS A 93 -21.23 -22.06 -11.37
C LYS A 93 -20.06 -23.03 -11.12
N ASP A 94 -18.85 -22.58 -11.40
CA ASP A 94 -17.57 -23.24 -11.18
C ASP A 94 -16.50 -22.16 -10.96
N ARG A 95 -15.31 -22.55 -10.50
CA ARG A 95 -14.23 -21.60 -10.21
C ARG A 95 -13.74 -20.83 -11.43
N PRO A 96 -13.51 -21.44 -12.61
CA PRO A 96 -13.14 -20.68 -13.80
C PRO A 96 -14.17 -19.59 -14.16
N THR A 97 -15.47 -19.90 -14.04
CA THR A 97 -16.53 -18.90 -14.25
C THR A 97 -16.48 -17.79 -13.20
N ALA A 98 -16.23 -18.13 -11.93
CA ALA A 98 -16.08 -17.14 -10.88
C ALA A 98 -14.87 -16.23 -11.15
N ILE A 99 -13.70 -16.78 -11.50
CA ILE A 99 -12.48 -16.01 -11.84
C ILE A 99 -12.76 -15.04 -12.99
N ALA A 100 -13.29 -15.55 -14.11
CA ALA A 100 -13.57 -14.72 -15.29
C ALA A 100 -14.56 -13.59 -14.97
N ARG A 101 -15.56 -13.87 -14.13
CA ARG A 101 -16.55 -12.87 -13.70
C ARG A 101 -15.93 -11.86 -12.73
N THR A 102 -15.03 -12.27 -11.84
CA THR A 102 -14.29 -11.37 -10.94
C THR A 102 -13.40 -10.43 -11.74
N ILE A 103 -12.63 -10.94 -12.70
CA ILE A 103 -11.79 -10.11 -13.58
C ILE A 103 -12.64 -9.09 -14.34
N ARG A 104 -13.78 -9.51 -14.91
CA ARG A 104 -14.72 -8.57 -15.56
C ARG A 104 -15.19 -7.48 -14.59
N ALA A 105 -15.66 -7.87 -13.41
CA ALA A 105 -16.16 -6.93 -12.42
C ALA A 105 -15.07 -5.95 -11.93
N LEU A 106 -13.83 -6.41 -11.75
CA LEU A 106 -12.69 -5.54 -11.42
C LEU A 106 -12.38 -4.54 -12.54
N ASN A 107 -12.46 -4.96 -13.81
CA ASN A 107 -12.24 -4.07 -14.96
C ASN A 107 -13.37 -3.04 -15.16
N GLU A 108 -14.59 -3.35 -14.74
CA GLU A 108 -15.74 -2.42 -14.79
C GLU A 108 -15.79 -1.46 -13.60
N MET A 109 -15.13 -1.82 -12.49
CA MET A 109 -15.13 -1.02 -11.28
C MET A 109 -14.30 0.25 -11.47
N VAL A 110 -14.86 1.39 -11.07
CA VAL A 110 -14.19 2.69 -11.13
C VAL A 110 -13.96 3.18 -9.71
N VAL A 111 -12.70 3.43 -9.35
CA VAL A 111 -12.31 4.12 -8.11
C VAL A 111 -11.26 5.15 -8.48
N GLU A 112 -11.59 6.44 -8.30
CA GLU A 112 -10.74 7.56 -8.68
C GLU A 112 -10.39 8.42 -7.46
N GLY A 113 -9.24 9.09 -7.49
CA GLY A 113 -8.75 9.95 -6.40
C GLY A 113 -7.84 9.24 -5.38
N VAL A 114 -7.85 7.91 -5.35
CA VAL A 114 -6.92 7.07 -4.58
C VAL A 114 -6.37 5.95 -5.46
N HIS A 115 -5.18 5.45 -5.14
CA HIS A 115 -4.70 4.18 -5.70
C HIS A 115 -5.50 3.02 -5.11
N THR A 116 -5.62 1.92 -5.86
CA THR A 116 -6.27 0.70 -5.39
C THR A 116 -5.46 -0.55 -5.71
N THR A 117 -5.76 -1.64 -4.98
CA THR A 117 -5.19 -2.97 -5.22
C THR A 117 -5.68 -3.65 -6.49
N ILE A 118 -6.72 -3.12 -7.15
CA ILE A 118 -7.39 -3.70 -8.32
C ILE A 118 -6.40 -4.23 -9.38
N PRO A 119 -5.35 -3.48 -9.79
CA PRO A 119 -4.41 -3.96 -10.78
C PRO A 119 -3.62 -5.21 -10.34
N ALA A 120 -3.27 -5.31 -9.05
CA ALA A 120 -2.63 -6.51 -8.51
C ALA A 120 -3.62 -7.67 -8.38
N ASP A 121 -4.87 -7.39 -7.99
CA ASP A 121 -5.92 -8.41 -7.88
C ASP A 121 -6.20 -9.06 -9.24
N ILE A 122 -6.22 -8.27 -10.32
CA ILE A 122 -6.34 -8.79 -11.70
C ILE A 122 -5.13 -9.69 -12.03
N ALA A 123 -3.90 -9.24 -11.76
CA ALA A 123 -2.69 -10.02 -12.02
C ALA A 123 -2.69 -11.36 -11.26
N ILE A 124 -3.18 -11.38 -10.01
CA ILE A 124 -3.32 -12.61 -9.21
C ILE A 124 -4.34 -13.55 -9.86
N LEU A 125 -5.52 -13.05 -10.22
CA LEU A 125 -6.60 -13.86 -10.79
C LEU A 125 -6.25 -14.46 -12.15
N GLU A 126 -5.42 -13.77 -12.94
CA GLU A 126 -4.92 -14.23 -14.23
C GLU A 126 -3.73 -15.20 -14.12
N HIS A 127 -3.06 -15.24 -12.97
CA HIS A 127 -1.85 -16.04 -12.83
C HIS A 127 -2.15 -17.56 -12.92
N PRO A 128 -1.38 -18.34 -13.72
CA PRO A 128 -1.57 -19.78 -13.87
C PRO A 128 -1.62 -20.55 -12.54
N ASP A 129 -0.69 -20.29 -11.62
CA ASP A 129 -0.67 -20.88 -10.27
C ASP A 129 -1.98 -20.62 -9.49
N PHE A 130 -2.56 -19.41 -9.58
CA PHE A 130 -3.82 -19.13 -8.92
C PHE A 130 -4.95 -19.94 -9.56
N VAL A 131 -5.03 -19.99 -10.89
CA VAL A 131 -6.03 -20.78 -11.63
C VAL A 131 -5.90 -22.27 -11.33
N ALA A 132 -4.68 -22.79 -11.19
CA ALA A 132 -4.35 -24.20 -10.97
C ALA A 132 -4.35 -24.65 -9.50
N TYR A 133 -4.59 -23.74 -8.54
CA TYR A 133 -4.46 -24.00 -7.09
C TYR A 133 -3.02 -24.30 -6.61
N GLU A 134 -2.02 -23.81 -7.31
CA GLU A 134 -0.59 -24.02 -7.02
C GLU A 134 0.01 -22.82 -6.26
N HIS A 135 -0.69 -22.31 -5.24
CA HIS A 135 -0.25 -21.19 -4.43
C HIS A 135 -0.21 -21.54 -2.94
N SER A 136 0.71 -20.88 -2.22
CA SER A 136 0.92 -20.99 -0.78
C SER A 136 0.64 -19.65 -0.10
N THR A 137 0.74 -19.59 1.22
CA THR A 137 0.59 -18.34 1.98
C THR A 137 1.72 -17.33 1.74
N LYS A 138 2.85 -17.74 1.15
CA LYS A 138 3.98 -16.87 0.79
C LYS A 138 4.08 -16.59 -0.71
N TRP A 139 3.14 -17.12 -1.49
CA TRP A 139 3.25 -17.13 -2.94
C TRP A 139 3.28 -15.71 -3.55
N VAL A 140 2.53 -14.77 -2.98
CA VAL A 140 2.56 -13.36 -3.41
C VAL A 140 3.95 -12.75 -3.24
N GLU A 141 4.65 -13.08 -2.14
CA GLU A 141 5.98 -12.55 -1.82
C GLU A 141 7.08 -13.21 -2.65
N GLU A 142 6.92 -14.50 -2.95
CA GLU A 142 7.98 -15.34 -3.53
C GLU A 142 7.88 -15.49 -5.06
N ARG A 143 6.68 -15.38 -5.64
CA ARG A 143 6.40 -15.79 -7.04
C ARG A 143 5.74 -14.71 -7.89
N LEU A 144 4.89 -13.89 -7.28
CA LEU A 144 4.08 -12.94 -8.04
C LEU A 144 4.93 -11.73 -8.44
N ASP A 145 5.15 -11.57 -9.75
CA ASP A 145 5.83 -10.40 -10.30
C ASP A 145 4.84 -9.25 -10.57
N LEU A 146 4.88 -8.23 -9.71
CA LEU A 146 4.09 -6.99 -9.83
C LEU A 146 4.92 -5.81 -10.37
N SER A 147 6.10 -6.05 -10.93
CA SER A 147 6.97 -4.98 -11.46
C SER A 147 6.30 -4.13 -12.54
N ASN A 148 5.42 -4.73 -13.33
CA ASN A 148 4.69 -4.08 -14.42
C ASN A 148 3.31 -3.53 -13.99
N VAL A 149 2.92 -3.71 -12.72
CA VAL A 149 1.64 -3.21 -12.22
C VAL A 149 1.80 -1.74 -11.86
N GLY A 150 1.31 -0.88 -12.76
CA GLY A 150 1.33 0.57 -12.57
C GLY A 150 0.15 1.02 -11.69
N GLY A 151 0.46 1.71 -10.58
CA GLY A 151 -0.53 2.46 -9.81
C GLY A 151 -0.92 3.73 -10.55
N ALA A 152 -1.70 3.64 -11.62
CA ALA A 152 -2.26 4.84 -12.23
C ALA A 152 -3.50 5.26 -11.42
N ALA A 153 -3.32 6.21 -10.50
CA ALA A 153 -4.45 7.04 -10.09
C ALA A 153 -4.73 8.02 -11.24
N PRO A 154 -5.96 8.10 -11.78
CA PRO A 154 -6.28 9.15 -12.73
C PRO A 154 -6.13 10.51 -12.03
N ALA A 155 -5.53 11.46 -12.75
CA ALA A 155 -5.47 12.85 -12.30
C ALA A 155 -6.90 13.37 -12.07
N PRO A 156 -7.16 14.12 -10.98
CA PRO A 156 -8.49 14.65 -10.73
C PRO A 156 -8.92 15.54 -11.89
N SER A 157 -9.98 15.14 -12.60
CA SER A 157 -10.64 15.99 -13.58
C SER A 157 -11.58 16.94 -12.85
N GLY A 158 -11.05 18.08 -12.44
CA GLY A 158 -11.79 19.26 -12.01
C GLY A 158 -11.10 20.49 -12.59
N ASP A 159 -11.88 21.37 -13.20
CA ASP A 159 -11.42 22.56 -13.93
C ASP A 159 -10.37 23.37 -13.15
N GLU A 160 -9.28 23.73 -13.85
CA GLU A 160 -8.11 24.51 -13.40
C GLU A 160 -7.12 23.84 -12.40
N ALA A 161 -6.88 22.52 -12.52
CA ALA A 161 -5.66 21.94 -11.96
C ALA A 161 -4.47 22.22 -12.92
N GLU A 162 -3.73 23.30 -12.66
CA GLU A 162 -2.46 23.60 -13.34
C GLU A 162 -1.56 22.36 -13.37
N ALA A 163 -1.03 22.02 -14.56
CA ALA A 163 -0.16 20.85 -14.75
C ALA A 163 0.99 20.88 -13.72
N LEU A 164 1.03 19.88 -12.84
CA LEU A 164 2.10 19.74 -11.86
C LEU A 164 3.34 19.14 -12.53
N VAL A 165 4.46 19.85 -12.50
CA VAL A 165 5.74 19.39 -13.04
C VAL A 165 6.64 18.95 -11.88
N GLU A 166 7.27 17.77 -12.01
CA GLU A 166 8.27 17.28 -11.05
C GLU A 166 9.48 18.22 -11.07
N ARG A 167 9.73 18.92 -9.94
CA ARG A 167 10.93 19.74 -9.75
C ARG A 167 11.74 19.24 -8.57
N LYS A 168 13.05 19.10 -8.78
CA LYS A 168 14.03 18.85 -7.73
C LYS A 168 14.43 20.20 -7.14
N THR A 169 14.12 20.45 -5.88
CA THR A 169 14.56 21.66 -5.17
C THR A 169 15.18 21.32 -3.83
N THR A 170 15.93 22.25 -3.26
CA THR A 170 16.51 22.11 -1.93
C THR A 170 15.71 22.93 -0.94
N VAL A 171 15.09 22.28 0.05
CA VAL A 171 14.33 22.92 1.13
C VAL A 171 15.16 22.89 2.41
N GLU A 172 15.22 24.01 3.13
CA GLU A 172 15.92 24.10 4.40
C GLU A 172 14.91 23.99 5.56
N VAL A 173 15.07 22.98 6.42
CA VAL A 173 14.24 22.78 7.61
C VAL A 173 15.18 22.77 8.81
N ASN A 174 14.94 23.66 9.79
CA ASN A 174 15.75 23.80 11.00
C ASN A 174 17.26 23.97 10.74
N GLY A 175 17.63 24.72 9.70
CA GLY A 175 19.04 25.01 9.36
C GLY A 175 19.78 23.89 8.61
N LYS A 176 19.09 22.80 8.22
CA LYS A 176 19.64 21.73 7.38
C LYS A 176 18.92 21.68 6.04
N ARG A 177 19.70 21.51 4.96
CA ARG A 177 19.22 21.51 3.57
C ARG A 177 18.91 20.09 3.10
N PHE A 178 17.69 19.89 2.61
CA PHE A 178 17.19 18.62 2.09
C PHE A 178 16.87 18.76 0.61
N ALA A 179 17.39 17.85 -0.23
CA ALA A 179 17.00 17.77 -1.62
C ALA A 179 15.68 16.99 -1.73
N VAL A 180 14.60 17.67 -2.07
CA VAL A 180 13.25 17.09 -2.17
C VAL A 180 12.74 17.21 -3.59
N LYS A 181 11.92 16.24 -3.98
CA LYS A 181 11.13 16.29 -5.22
C LYS A 181 9.78 16.86 -4.84
N MET A 182 9.41 17.96 -5.47
CA MET A 182 8.10 18.58 -5.30
C MET A 182 7.37 18.62 -6.62
N TRP A 183 6.08 18.35 -6.59
CA TRP A 183 5.17 18.55 -7.70
C TRP A 183 4.61 19.96 -7.59
N VAL A 184 5.02 20.85 -8.48
CA VAL A 184 4.60 22.26 -8.46
C VAL A 184 3.84 22.63 -9.74
N PRO A 185 2.82 23.48 -9.63
CA PRO A 185 2.12 24.01 -10.80
C PRO A 185 3.08 24.73 -11.76
N GLU A 186 2.91 24.51 -13.06
CA GLU A 186 3.83 25.00 -14.12
C GLU A 186 4.00 26.55 -14.11
N GLY A 187 3.04 27.30 -13.55
CA GLY A 187 3.02 28.77 -13.51
C GLY A 187 3.65 29.44 -12.29
N GLN A 188 3.89 28.72 -11.19
CA GLN A 188 4.38 29.35 -9.95
C GLN A 188 5.90 29.51 -9.96
N MET A 189 6.38 30.68 -10.36
CA MET A 189 7.76 31.10 -10.07
C MET A 189 7.91 31.34 -8.56
N VAL A 190 8.62 30.44 -7.88
CA VAL A 190 9.16 30.74 -6.55
C VAL A 190 10.25 31.79 -6.74
N ALA A 191 9.90 33.06 -6.53
CA ALA A 191 10.84 34.17 -6.56
C ALA A 191 11.89 33.95 -5.46
N SER A 192 13.07 33.48 -5.84
CA SER A 192 14.25 33.53 -4.97
C SER A 192 14.81 34.94 -5.01
N SER A 193 14.39 35.78 -4.06
CA SER A 193 15.09 37.03 -3.76
C SER A 193 16.44 36.68 -3.12
N GLY A 194 17.47 36.46 -3.93
CA GLY A 194 18.84 36.43 -3.45
C GLY A 194 19.35 37.86 -3.18
N PRO A 195 20.39 37.98 -2.35
CA PRO A 195 21.43 38.96 -2.65
C PRO A 195 22.78 38.29 -2.90
N ALA A 196 23.41 38.81 -3.96
CA ALA A 196 24.83 38.98 -4.22
C ALA A 196 25.80 37.77 -4.23
N LYS A 197 26.42 37.63 -5.41
CA LYS A 197 27.61 36.87 -5.78
C LYS A 197 28.71 36.83 -4.70
N ALA A 198 29.12 35.62 -4.31
CA ALA A 198 30.42 35.35 -3.69
C ALA A 198 31.32 34.53 -4.64
N LYS A 199 32.62 34.87 -4.64
CA LYS A 199 33.66 34.39 -5.57
C LYS A 199 33.98 32.90 -5.40
N LYS A 200 34.27 32.22 -6.52
CA LYS A 200 34.88 30.88 -6.59
C LYS A 200 36.28 30.86 -5.96
N PRO A 201 36.63 29.84 -5.16
CA PRO A 201 38.01 29.38 -5.06
C PRO A 201 38.29 28.25 -6.07
N ALA A 202 39.58 28.13 -6.39
CA ALA A 202 40.13 27.32 -7.46
C ALA A 202 40.20 25.82 -7.15
N ARG A 203 40.26 25.01 -8.22
CA ARG A 203 40.53 23.58 -8.21
C ARG A 203 41.85 23.25 -7.50
N ALA A 204 41.82 22.25 -6.64
CA ALA A 204 42.95 21.37 -6.38
C ALA A 204 42.52 19.93 -6.68
N ALA A 205 43.38 19.20 -7.36
CA ALA A 205 43.20 17.81 -7.73
C ALA A 205 43.57 16.89 -6.56
N SER A 206 42.81 15.82 -6.36
CA SER A 206 43.36 14.58 -5.79
C SER A 206 42.54 13.37 -6.26
N SER A 207 43.31 12.44 -6.83
CA SER A 207 43.08 11.03 -7.13
C SER A 207 42.17 10.24 -6.19
N GLY A 208 41.50 9.23 -6.77
CA GLY A 208 41.39 7.90 -6.14
C GLY A 208 39.97 7.38 -5.87
N GLY A 209 39.48 6.57 -6.81
CA GLY A 209 38.86 5.25 -6.57
C GLY A 209 37.68 5.08 -5.60
N GLY A 210 36.59 4.52 -6.15
CA GLY A 210 35.85 3.47 -5.46
C GLY A 210 34.40 3.78 -5.05
N GLY A 211 33.46 3.05 -5.65
CA GLY A 211 32.20 2.62 -5.04
C GLY A 211 31.18 3.72 -4.69
N ALA A 212 30.20 3.93 -5.58
CA ALA A 212 29.01 4.69 -5.26
C ALA A 212 28.12 3.90 -4.28
N GLY A 213 28.42 4.01 -2.98
CA GLY A 213 27.47 3.72 -1.90
C GLY A 213 26.45 4.86 -1.84
N GLY A 214 25.17 4.53 -1.93
CA GLY A 214 24.07 5.49 -1.86
C GLY A 214 24.11 6.28 -0.55
N SER A 215 24.06 7.61 -0.66
CA SER A 215 23.95 8.52 0.48
C SER A 215 22.52 8.51 1.04
N GLY A 216 22.09 7.41 1.66
CA GLY A 216 20.91 7.39 2.51
C GLY A 216 21.20 8.16 3.80
N SER A 217 20.21 8.85 4.38
CA SER A 217 20.38 9.64 5.61
C SER A 217 20.79 8.80 6.82
N GLY A 218 20.78 7.47 6.69
CA GLY A 218 21.00 6.52 7.77
C GLY A 218 19.78 6.38 8.69
N ASP A 219 18.74 7.18 8.48
CA ASP A 219 17.51 7.10 9.25
C ASP A 219 16.62 5.99 8.69
N VAL A 220 16.24 5.05 9.54
CA VAL A 220 15.23 4.04 9.24
C VAL A 220 13.88 4.64 9.61
N VAL A 221 13.10 4.98 8.59
CA VAL A 221 11.81 5.69 8.74
C VAL A 221 10.65 4.72 8.54
N VAL A 222 9.60 4.88 9.34
CA VAL A 222 8.37 4.08 9.18
C VAL A 222 7.49 4.71 8.10
N PRO A 223 7.07 3.97 7.06
CA PRO A 223 6.25 4.52 5.99
C PRO A 223 4.78 4.70 6.39
N MET A 224 4.34 4.05 7.46
CA MET A 224 2.93 3.98 7.88
C MET A 224 2.79 3.96 9.40
N GLN A 225 1.60 4.33 9.89
CA GLN A 225 1.28 4.21 11.31
C GLN A 225 1.10 2.73 11.69
N GLY A 226 1.65 2.32 12.82
CA GLY A 226 1.49 0.95 13.32
C GLY A 226 2.09 0.76 14.72
N THR A 227 2.11 -0.49 15.15
CA THR A 227 2.71 -0.90 16.43
C THR A 227 3.96 -1.73 16.17
N ILE A 228 5.07 -1.42 16.85
CA ILE A 228 6.28 -2.22 16.74
C ILE A 228 6.06 -3.57 17.42
N VAL A 229 6.02 -4.65 16.65
CA VAL A 229 5.89 -6.02 17.18
C VAL A 229 7.21 -6.50 17.75
N LYS A 230 8.30 -6.26 16.99
CA LYS A 230 9.62 -6.74 17.34
C LYS A 230 10.71 -5.87 16.73
N VAL A 231 11.77 -5.65 17.51
CA VAL A 231 13.03 -5.09 17.02
C VAL A 231 13.96 -6.26 16.72
N LEU A 232 14.52 -6.30 15.51
CA LEU A 232 15.33 -7.43 15.01
C LEU A 232 16.85 -7.20 15.14
N VAL A 233 17.25 -5.98 15.53
CA VAL A 233 18.65 -5.57 15.61
C VAL A 233 18.98 -4.96 16.96
N GLU A 234 20.26 -4.97 17.32
CA GLU A 234 20.79 -4.37 18.55
C GLU A 234 21.64 -3.14 18.24
N VAL A 235 21.73 -2.20 19.19
CA VAL A 235 22.64 -1.04 19.07
C VAL A 235 24.08 -1.55 18.99
N GLY A 236 24.82 -1.11 17.96
CA GLY A 236 26.19 -1.52 17.65
C GLY A 236 26.30 -2.69 16.66
N GLN A 237 25.19 -3.33 16.30
CA GLN A 237 25.16 -4.41 15.32
C GLN A 237 25.41 -3.88 13.90
N ASP A 238 26.16 -4.65 13.10
CA ASP A 238 26.30 -4.40 11.67
C ASP A 238 25.05 -4.88 10.92
N VAL A 239 24.50 -4.01 10.07
CA VAL A 239 23.35 -4.30 9.21
C VAL A 239 23.71 -4.06 7.76
N GLU A 240 23.13 -4.85 6.86
CA GLU A 240 23.26 -4.67 5.41
C GLU A 240 22.08 -3.87 4.84
N ALA A 241 22.27 -3.16 3.73
CA ALA A 241 21.18 -2.56 2.99
C ALA A 241 20.15 -3.63 2.57
N GLY A 242 18.87 -3.39 2.86
CA GLY A 242 17.78 -4.35 2.67
C GLY A 242 17.54 -5.28 3.88
N GLN A 243 18.40 -5.26 4.90
CA GLN A 243 18.20 -6.08 6.10
C GLN A 243 17.06 -5.52 6.95
N ALA A 244 16.17 -6.40 7.43
CA ALA A 244 15.07 -6.02 8.30
C ALA A 244 15.57 -5.54 9.69
N VAL A 245 15.08 -4.39 10.12
CA VAL A 245 15.46 -3.70 11.36
C VAL A 245 14.36 -3.84 12.42
N VAL A 246 13.11 -3.58 12.04
CA VAL A 246 11.93 -3.73 12.91
C VAL A 246 10.77 -4.38 12.16
N VAL A 247 9.91 -5.07 12.90
CA VAL A 247 8.63 -5.58 12.42
C VAL A 247 7.53 -4.68 12.96
N LEU A 248 6.77 -4.08 12.05
CA LEU A 248 5.65 -3.20 12.32
C LEU A 248 4.34 -3.95 12.04
N GLU A 249 3.45 -4.05 13.02
CA GLU A 249 2.06 -4.43 12.76
C GLU A 249 1.30 -3.16 12.38
N ALA A 250 0.86 -3.13 11.13
CA ALA A 250 -0.08 -2.14 10.66
C ALA A 250 -1.19 -2.88 9.91
N MET A 251 -2.44 -2.47 10.13
CA MET A 251 -3.57 -3.02 9.37
C MET A 251 -3.68 -4.56 9.43
N LYS A 252 -3.32 -5.16 10.59
CA LYS A 252 -3.31 -6.62 10.82
C LYS A 252 -2.30 -7.41 9.98
N MET A 253 -1.33 -6.72 9.38
CA MET A 253 -0.20 -7.32 8.67
C MET A 253 1.12 -6.91 9.31
N GLU A 254 2.07 -7.84 9.33
CA GLU A 254 3.44 -7.59 9.79
C GLU A 254 4.29 -7.11 8.62
N ASN A 255 4.71 -5.85 8.66
CA ASN A 255 5.58 -5.22 7.68
C ASN A 255 7.01 -5.12 8.24
N GLN A 256 7.97 -5.65 7.50
CA GLN A 256 9.38 -5.54 7.87
C GLN A 256 9.96 -4.24 7.33
N ILE A 257 10.41 -3.36 8.23
CA ILE A 257 11.09 -2.13 7.86
C ILE A 257 12.58 -2.42 7.68
N GLN A 258 13.08 -2.18 6.48
CA GLN A 258 14.44 -2.52 6.07
C GLN A 258 15.40 -1.33 6.16
N ALA A 259 16.68 -1.62 6.36
CA ALA A 259 17.76 -0.64 6.32
C ALA A 259 18.00 -0.14 4.88
N GLU A 260 18.02 1.17 4.65
CA GLU A 260 18.34 1.72 3.33
C GLU A 260 19.84 1.68 2.99
N LYS A 261 20.70 1.57 4.01
CA LYS A 261 22.16 1.50 3.85
C LYS A 261 22.76 0.45 4.79
N SER A 262 23.89 -0.11 4.37
CA SER A 262 24.73 -0.93 5.24
C SER A 262 25.47 -0.03 6.24
N GLY A 263 25.64 -0.49 7.47
CA GLY A 263 26.34 0.28 8.50
C GLY A 263 26.13 -0.29 9.90
N LYS A 264 26.55 0.47 10.92
CA LYS A 264 26.29 0.10 12.32
C LYS A 264 25.05 0.78 12.85
N VAL A 265 24.20 0.03 13.56
CA VAL A 265 23.05 0.60 14.26
C VAL A 265 23.55 1.50 15.39
N LYS A 266 23.40 2.81 15.21
CA LYS A 266 23.84 3.82 16.18
C LYS A 266 22.86 3.96 17.35
N GLU A 267 21.57 3.96 17.04
CA GLU A 267 20.52 4.20 18.02
C GLU A 267 19.21 3.55 17.56
N ILE A 268 18.46 2.98 18.51
CA ILE A 268 17.09 2.49 18.29
C ILE A 268 16.18 3.31 19.19
N LYS A 269 15.19 3.98 18.60
CA LYS A 269 14.30 4.95 19.28
C LYS A 269 12.98 4.35 19.76
N VAL A 270 12.75 3.08 19.44
CA VAL A 270 11.49 2.38 19.72
C VAL A 270 11.75 1.02 20.36
N LYS A 271 10.73 0.51 21.03
CA LYS A 271 10.71 -0.81 21.67
C LYS A 271 9.43 -1.55 21.29
N ALA A 272 9.42 -2.86 21.47
CA ALA A 272 8.24 -3.68 21.18
C ALA A 272 7.03 -3.18 22.00
N GLY A 273 5.90 -3.00 21.33
CA GLY A 273 4.67 -2.42 21.85
C GLY A 273 4.49 -0.91 21.61
N ASP A 274 5.54 -0.20 21.17
CA ASP A 274 5.42 1.23 20.89
C ASP A 274 4.58 1.49 19.64
N THR A 275 3.74 2.53 19.69
CA THR A 275 2.99 3.02 18.53
C THR A 275 3.79 4.10 17.82
N VAL A 276 3.93 3.97 16.51
CA VAL A 276 4.69 4.89 15.64
C VAL A 276 3.80 5.41 14.53
N GLY A 277 4.02 6.65 14.11
CA GLY A 277 3.36 7.29 12.97
C GLY A 277 4.17 7.17 11.68
N SER A 278 3.52 7.49 10.55
CA SER A 278 4.21 7.64 9.28
C SER A 278 5.23 8.79 9.36
N GLY A 279 6.47 8.53 8.95
CA GLY A 279 7.57 9.50 9.00
C GLY A 279 8.41 9.44 10.28
N ASP A 280 8.04 8.63 11.27
CA ASP A 280 8.82 8.48 12.49
C ASP A 280 10.12 7.70 12.24
N ILE A 281 11.21 8.14 12.87
CA ILE A 281 12.52 7.47 12.79
C ILE A 281 12.61 6.43 13.90
N VAL A 282 12.68 5.15 13.52
CA VAL A 282 12.74 4.02 14.46
C VAL A 282 14.17 3.61 14.82
N ALA A 283 15.11 3.78 13.89
CA ALA A 283 16.53 3.50 14.12
C ALA A 283 17.42 4.42 13.27
N VAL A 284 18.65 4.61 13.71
CA VAL A 284 19.68 5.36 12.98
C VAL A 284 20.88 4.46 12.73
N ILE A 285 21.34 4.41 11.49
CA ILE A 285 22.48 3.63 11.01
C ILE A 285 23.60 4.61 10.64
N GLU A 286 24.82 4.32 11.10
CA GLU A 286 26.04 5.07 10.79
C GLU A 286 26.66 4.63 9.46
#